data_AF-A0A971MP48-F1
#
_entry.id   AF-A0A971MP48-F1
#
_cell.length_a   1.000
_cell.length_b   1.000
_cell.length_c   1.000
_cell.angle_alpha   90.00
_cell.angle_beta   90.00
_cell.angle_gamma   90.00
#
_symmetry.space_group_name_H-M   'P 1'
#
loop_
_entity.id
_entity.type
_entity.pdbx_description
1 polymer ?
#
loop_
_entity_poly.entity_id
_entity_poly.type
_entity_poly.pdbx_seq_one_letter_code
_entity_poly.pdbx_strand_id
1 'polypeptide(L)'
;MKSGKTDGVGQTKTAGNAGTRQVPSTSINRGRNSVKPTEPYNRRKHYGNTPTKADRKAIGGESVVHDPPLVKRYYEGDPKKGEKPGYLQTPIERRESATDRSRMRPSTKVEQNKQGAEMSKYSKEKKKEYEFE
;
A
#
# COMPACT_ATOMS: atom_id res chain seq x y z
N MET A 1 51.19 -37.54 30.90
CA MET A 1 51.62 -36.54 31.91
C MET A 1 50.90 -35.24 31.59
N LYS A 2 50.03 -34.59 32.37
CA LYS A 2 49.39 -34.71 33.70
C LYS A 2 47.93 -34.24 33.44
N SER A 3 46.88 -34.99 33.76
CA SER A 3 46.20 -35.16 35.06
C SER A 3 45.44 -33.93 35.58
N GLY A 4 44.12 -34.12 35.79
CA GLY A 4 43.17 -33.27 36.53
C GLY A 4 41.76 -33.35 35.91
N LYS A 5 40.90 -34.37 36.10
CA LYS A 5 40.12 -34.78 37.32
C LYS A 5 39.32 -33.58 37.90
N THR A 6 37.99 -33.57 38.09
CA THR A 6 36.99 -34.55 38.60
C THR A 6 35.56 -34.03 38.26
N ASP A 7 34.59 -34.81 37.77
CA ASP A 7 33.61 -35.72 38.44
C ASP A 7 32.39 -35.06 39.13
N GLY A 8 31.20 -35.63 38.88
CA GLY A 8 29.99 -35.53 39.74
C GLY A 8 28.71 -35.09 39.02
N VAL A 9 27.96 -35.95 38.30
CA VAL A 9 26.92 -36.89 38.78
C VAL A 9 25.66 -36.22 39.36
N GLY A 10 24.51 -36.47 38.72
CA GLY A 10 23.16 -36.20 39.21
C GLY A 10 22.10 -36.44 38.12
N GLN A 11 21.87 -37.69 37.73
CA GLN A 11 20.68 -38.47 38.06
C GLN A 11 19.30 -37.81 37.78
N THR A 12 18.67 -38.35 36.73
CA THR A 12 17.28 -38.87 36.71
C THR A 12 16.06 -37.96 36.65
N LYS A 13 15.14 -38.40 35.76
CA LYS A 13 13.68 -38.58 35.95
C LYS A 13 12.72 -37.42 35.61
N THR A 14 11.92 -37.71 34.58
CA THR A 14 10.44 -37.78 34.63
C THR A 14 9.63 -36.50 34.44
N ALA A 15 8.80 -36.56 33.38
CA ALA A 15 7.43 -36.08 33.20
C ALA A 15 6.93 -34.83 33.93
N GLY A 16 6.19 -33.97 33.22
CA GLY A 16 5.29 -33.06 33.92
C GLY A 16 4.70 -31.97 33.04
N ASN A 17 3.39 -32.03 32.88
CA ASN A 17 2.54 -31.13 32.14
C ASN A 17 2.17 -29.88 32.98
N ALA A 18 1.62 -28.86 32.29
CA ALA A 18 0.81 -27.75 32.78
C ALA A 18 1.50 -26.56 33.50
N GLY A 19 1.39 -25.40 32.87
CA GLY A 19 1.76 -24.10 33.42
C GLY A 19 1.28 -22.96 32.54
N THR A 20 -0.04 -22.86 32.38
CA THR A 20 -0.79 -21.75 31.77
C THR A 20 -0.33 -20.41 32.36
N ARG A 21 0.58 -19.70 31.68
CA ARG A 21 0.70 -18.25 31.83
C ARG A 21 -0.39 -17.62 30.97
N GLN A 22 -1.54 -17.36 31.60
CA GLN A 22 -2.48 -16.36 31.13
C GLN A 22 -1.72 -15.03 30.99
N VAL A 23 -1.29 -14.72 29.78
CA VAL A 23 -1.04 -13.33 29.42
C VAL A 23 -2.41 -12.65 29.42
N PRO A 24 -2.59 -11.51 30.11
CA PRO A 24 -3.86 -10.83 30.09
C PRO A 24 -4.14 -10.46 28.64
N SER A 25 -5.21 -11.04 28.09
CA SER A 25 -5.82 -10.65 26.84
C SER A 25 -6.39 -9.25 27.04
N THR A 26 -5.51 -8.26 26.98
CA THR A 26 -5.90 -6.89 26.68
C THR A 26 -6.53 -6.98 25.30
N SER A 27 -7.85 -7.03 25.31
CA SER A 27 -8.71 -6.74 24.18
C SER A 27 -8.26 -5.39 23.63
N ILE A 28 -7.34 -5.42 22.67
CA ILE A 28 -6.97 -4.24 21.90
C ILE A 28 -8.19 -4.00 21.00
N ASN A 29 -9.16 -3.30 21.58
CA ASN A 29 -10.21 -2.61 20.87
C ASN A 29 -9.50 -1.50 20.10
N ARG A 30 -8.76 -1.88 19.05
CA ARG A 30 -8.24 -0.97 18.03
C ARG A 30 -9.47 -0.52 17.28
N GLY A 31 -10.20 0.43 17.88
CA GLY A 31 -11.05 1.34 17.15
C GLY A 31 -10.22 1.82 15.98
N ARG A 32 -10.52 1.29 14.79
CA ARG A 32 -9.98 1.78 13.54
C ARG A 32 -10.53 3.19 13.45
N ASN A 33 -9.82 4.16 14.01
CA ASN A 33 -9.86 5.51 13.51
C ASN A 33 -9.40 5.36 12.06
N SER A 34 -10.37 5.14 11.18
CA SER A 34 -10.16 5.06 9.74
C SER A 34 -9.66 6.44 9.35
N VAL A 35 -8.34 6.57 9.26
CA VAL A 35 -7.69 7.82 8.89
C VAL A 35 -8.29 8.24 7.55
N LYS A 36 -9.04 9.34 7.57
CA LYS A 36 -9.66 9.91 6.37
C LYS A 36 -8.65 10.80 5.64
N PRO A 37 -8.74 10.93 4.31
CA PRO A 37 -7.95 11.92 3.59
C PRO A 37 -8.22 13.32 4.17
N THR A 38 -7.17 14.13 4.30
CA THR A 38 -7.27 15.53 4.74
C THR A 38 -7.52 16.51 3.58
N GLU A 39 -7.37 16.03 2.34
CA GLU A 39 -7.62 16.80 1.13
C GLU A 39 -8.13 15.91 -0.01
N PRO A 40 -8.88 16.46 -0.98
CA PRO A 40 -9.32 15.69 -2.13
C PRO A 40 -8.15 15.32 -3.04
N TYR A 41 -8.38 14.32 -3.89
CA TYR A 41 -7.41 13.94 -4.92
C TYR A 41 -7.12 15.13 -5.86
N ASN A 42 -5.84 15.48 -5.96
CA ASN A 42 -5.32 16.39 -6.97
C ASN A 42 -4.14 15.73 -7.68
N ARG A 43 -4.32 15.38 -8.96
CA ARG A 43 -3.31 14.66 -9.74
C ARG A 43 -1.95 15.37 -9.76
N ARG A 44 -1.93 16.66 -10.10
CA ARG A 44 -0.68 17.40 -10.31
C ARG A 44 0.05 17.65 -8.99
N LYS A 45 -0.69 17.97 -7.93
CA LYS A 45 -0.14 18.11 -6.57
C LYS A 45 0.44 16.79 -6.07
N HIS A 46 -0.32 15.70 -6.17
CA HIS A 46 0.01 14.42 -5.54
C HIS A 46 1.00 13.58 -6.32
N TYR A 47 0.86 13.54 -7.64
CA TYR A 47 1.55 12.59 -8.52
C TYR A 47 2.33 13.26 -9.65
N GLY A 48 2.18 14.57 -9.83
CA GLY A 48 2.86 15.31 -10.89
C GLY A 48 2.30 15.03 -12.29
N ASN A 49 3.18 15.04 -13.29
CA ASN A 49 2.84 14.96 -14.71
C ASN A 49 3.26 13.62 -15.32
N THR A 50 2.65 12.51 -14.88
CA THR A 50 2.89 11.17 -15.44
C THR A 50 1.61 10.54 -16.04
N PRO A 51 1.68 9.85 -17.17
CA PRO A 51 2.88 9.45 -17.89
C PRO A 51 3.59 10.61 -18.60
N THR A 52 4.92 10.57 -18.65
CA THR A 52 5.77 11.53 -19.37
C THR A 52 5.89 11.18 -20.86
N LYS A 53 6.56 12.02 -21.65
CA LYS A 53 6.89 11.69 -23.05
C LYS A 53 7.80 10.46 -23.14
N ALA A 54 8.73 10.31 -22.20
CA ALA A 54 9.62 9.15 -22.12
C ALA A 54 8.84 7.87 -21.80
N ASP A 55 7.87 7.94 -20.89
CA ASP A 55 7.03 6.77 -20.56
C ASP A 55 6.17 6.36 -21.75
N ARG A 56 5.56 7.34 -22.44
CA ARG A 56 4.80 7.07 -23.68
C ARG A 56 5.67 6.42 -24.75
N LYS A 57 6.92 6.85 -24.92
CA LYS A 57 7.86 6.25 -25.86
C LYS A 57 8.25 4.83 -25.46
N ALA A 58 8.48 4.59 -24.16
CA ALA A 58 8.95 3.30 -23.66
C ALA A 58 7.86 2.22 -23.67
N ILE A 59 6.63 2.59 -23.31
CA ILE A 59 5.50 1.65 -23.21
C ILE A 59 4.84 1.43 -24.58
N GLY A 60 4.82 2.46 -25.43
CA GLY A 60 4.16 2.41 -26.73
C GLY A 60 2.63 2.45 -26.64
N GLY A 61 1.98 2.27 -27.79
CA GLY A 61 0.56 2.51 -27.97
C GLY A 61 0.24 3.95 -28.40
N GLU A 62 -1.02 4.20 -28.72
CA GLU A 62 -1.49 5.54 -29.07
C GLU A 62 -1.51 6.47 -27.84
N SER A 63 -1.73 5.89 -26.66
CA SER A 63 -1.70 6.53 -25.35
C SER A 63 -1.22 5.58 -24.26
N VAL A 64 -1.02 6.11 -23.05
CA VAL A 64 -0.62 5.35 -21.87
C VAL A 64 -1.46 5.77 -20.68
N VAL A 65 -1.96 4.78 -19.93
CA VAL A 65 -2.76 4.98 -18.72
C VAL A 65 -2.13 4.28 -17.53
N HIS A 66 -2.45 4.77 -16.33
CA HIS A 66 -2.07 4.12 -15.07
C HIS A 66 -3.02 2.96 -14.76
N ASP A 67 -2.47 1.89 -14.20
CA ASP A 67 -3.23 0.72 -13.74
C ASP A 67 -2.70 0.24 -12.37
N PRO A 68 -3.47 0.41 -11.27
CA PRO A 68 -4.76 1.09 -11.21
C PRO A 68 -4.64 2.61 -11.47
N PRO A 69 -5.73 3.30 -11.88
CA PRO A 69 -5.72 4.75 -12.07
C PRO A 69 -5.28 5.52 -10.83
N LEU A 70 -4.56 6.64 -11.00
CA LEU A 70 -3.98 7.42 -9.89
C LEU A 70 -5.00 7.88 -8.84
N VAL A 71 -6.24 8.19 -9.24
CA VAL A 71 -7.31 8.54 -8.29
C VAL A 71 -7.69 7.36 -7.40
N LYS A 72 -7.72 6.14 -7.94
CA LYS A 72 -7.97 4.94 -7.14
C LYS A 72 -6.80 4.67 -6.20
N ARG A 73 -5.57 4.80 -6.69
CA ARG A 73 -4.37 4.68 -5.85
C ARG A 73 -4.36 5.65 -4.68
N TYR A 74 -4.86 6.87 -4.89
CA TYR A 74 -4.99 7.84 -3.81
C TYR A 74 -5.92 7.38 -2.69
N TYR A 75 -7.11 6.88 -3.02
CA TYR A 75 -8.13 6.53 -2.03
C TYR A 75 -8.05 5.08 -1.52
N GLU A 76 -7.57 4.15 -2.34
CA GLU A 76 -7.63 2.70 -2.09
C GLU A 76 -6.24 2.06 -2.00
N GLY A 77 -5.21 2.71 -2.54
CA GLY A 77 -3.88 2.12 -2.68
C GLY A 77 -3.84 1.10 -3.81
N ASP A 78 -3.07 0.04 -3.62
CA ASP A 78 -3.04 -1.12 -4.51
C ASP A 78 -2.83 -2.41 -3.70
N PRO A 79 -3.93 -3.12 -3.40
CA PRO A 79 -3.88 -4.36 -2.64
C PRO A 79 -3.00 -5.44 -3.28
N LYS A 80 -2.87 -5.47 -4.61
CA LYS A 80 -2.05 -6.48 -5.30
C LYS A 80 -0.55 -6.29 -5.01
N LYS A 81 -0.14 -5.05 -4.72
CA LYS A 81 1.24 -4.69 -4.38
C LYS A 81 1.43 -4.39 -2.89
N GLY A 82 0.40 -4.54 -2.06
CA GLY A 82 0.43 -4.14 -0.64
C GLY A 82 0.62 -2.64 -0.43
N GLU A 83 0.32 -1.81 -1.44
CA GLU A 83 0.50 -0.37 -1.37
C GLU A 83 -0.67 0.26 -0.60
N LYS A 84 -0.35 1.00 0.47
CA LYS A 84 -1.34 1.78 1.23
C LYS A 84 -1.97 2.89 0.37
N PRO A 85 -3.20 3.36 0.68
CA PRO A 85 -3.78 4.54 0.05
C PRO A 85 -2.83 5.73 -0.02
N GLY A 86 -2.84 6.44 -1.14
CA GLY A 86 -1.96 7.59 -1.37
C GLY A 86 -2.13 8.73 -0.36
N TYR A 87 -3.30 8.91 0.26
CA TYR A 87 -3.45 9.90 1.35
C TYR A 87 -2.71 9.49 2.65
N LEU A 88 -2.30 8.23 2.78
CA LEU A 88 -1.43 7.72 3.85
C LEU A 88 0.05 7.66 3.43
N GLN A 89 0.35 8.01 2.18
CA GLN A 89 1.70 8.06 1.65
C GLN A 89 2.33 9.45 1.84
N THR A 90 3.66 9.47 1.91
CA THR A 90 4.43 10.71 1.78
C THR A 90 4.32 11.23 0.34
N PRO A 91 4.58 12.53 0.09
CA PRO A 91 4.64 13.05 -1.27
C PRO A 91 5.66 12.34 -2.17
N ILE A 92 6.79 11.89 -1.61
CA ILE A 92 7.84 11.17 -2.34
C ILE A 92 7.33 9.79 -2.77
N GLU A 93 6.76 9.03 -1.82
CA GLU A 93 6.16 7.72 -2.10
C GLU A 93 5.13 7.82 -3.25
N ARG A 94 4.24 8.82 -3.21
CA ARG A 94 3.28 9.05 -4.31
C ARG A 94 3.96 9.33 -5.64
N ARG A 95 5.01 10.16 -5.66
CA ARG A 95 5.73 10.48 -6.91
C ARG A 95 6.38 9.23 -7.50
N GLU A 96 7.06 8.44 -6.67
CA GLU A 96 7.68 7.17 -7.08
C GLU A 96 6.64 6.19 -7.62
N SER A 97 5.56 6.03 -6.86
CA SER A 97 4.35 5.28 -7.21
C SER A 97 3.86 5.67 -8.61
N ALA A 98 3.73 6.96 -8.93
CA ALA A 98 3.30 7.44 -10.24
C ALA A 98 4.36 7.39 -11.36
N THR A 99 5.64 7.18 -11.05
CA THR A 99 6.69 7.01 -12.07
C THR A 99 6.98 5.55 -12.41
N ASP A 100 6.47 4.60 -11.63
CA ASP A 100 6.63 3.17 -11.87
C ASP A 100 5.93 2.73 -13.17
N ARG A 101 6.72 2.47 -14.22
CA ARG A 101 6.24 2.00 -15.53
C ARG A 101 5.57 0.63 -15.48
N SER A 102 5.85 -0.20 -14.48
CA SER A 102 5.15 -1.48 -14.32
C SER A 102 3.67 -1.31 -13.96
N ARG A 103 3.24 -0.07 -13.69
CA ARG A 103 1.88 0.32 -13.33
C ARG A 103 1.27 1.21 -14.39
N MET A 104 1.84 1.15 -15.58
CA MET A 104 1.35 1.81 -16.77
C MET A 104 1.14 0.76 -17.85
N ARG A 105 0.16 0.98 -18.72
CA ARG A 105 -0.10 0.10 -19.85
C ARG A 105 -0.38 0.87 -21.14
N PRO A 106 -0.08 0.29 -22.31
CA PRO A 106 -0.56 0.83 -23.57
C PRO A 106 -2.09 0.98 -23.57
N SER A 107 -2.56 2.00 -24.28
CA SER A 107 -3.98 2.32 -24.43
C SER A 107 -4.22 2.99 -25.78
N THR A 108 -5.48 3.02 -26.22
CA THR A 108 -5.96 3.92 -27.27
C THR A 108 -6.40 5.27 -26.67
N LYS A 109 -6.59 6.30 -27.51
CA LYS A 109 -7.23 7.56 -27.06
C LYS A 109 -8.66 7.36 -26.57
N VAL A 110 -9.42 6.47 -27.22
CA VAL A 110 -10.81 6.16 -26.85
C VAL A 110 -10.88 5.58 -25.44
N GLU A 111 -10.04 4.59 -25.14
CA GLU A 111 -9.97 3.99 -23.80
C GLU A 111 -9.48 4.96 -22.74
N GLN A 112 -8.48 5.79 -23.07
CA GLN A 112 -8.01 6.83 -22.15
C GLN A 112 -9.14 7.82 -21.80
N ASN A 113 -9.90 8.27 -22.79
CA ASN A 113 -11.03 9.17 -22.58
C ASN A 113 -12.13 8.52 -21.73
N LYS A 114 -12.44 7.25 -22.01
CA LYS A 114 -13.40 6.48 -21.22
C LYS A 114 -12.96 6.36 -19.76
N GLN A 115 -11.71 5.96 -19.52
CA GLN A 115 -11.15 5.89 -18.16
C GLN A 115 -11.17 7.27 -17.49
N GLY A 116 -10.83 8.34 -18.21
CA GLY A 116 -10.88 9.71 -17.71
C GLY A 116 -12.28 10.11 -17.24
N ALA A 117 -13.31 9.79 -18.03
CA ALA A 117 -14.71 10.05 -17.66
C ALA A 117 -15.14 9.26 -16.42
N GLU A 118 -14.83 7.96 -16.37
CA GLU A 118 -15.11 7.10 -15.21
C GLU A 118 -14.41 7.61 -13.94
N MET A 119 -13.12 7.98 -14.05
CA MET A 119 -12.34 8.47 -12.92
C MET A 119 -12.76 9.87 -12.47
N SER A 120 -13.31 10.68 -13.36
CA SER A 120 -13.94 11.96 -13.01
C SER A 120 -15.19 11.75 -12.15
N LYS A 121 -16.07 10.81 -12.55
CA LYS A 121 -17.24 10.42 -11.76
C LYS A 121 -16.83 9.87 -10.39
N TYR A 122 -15.92 8.90 -10.37
CA TYR A 122 -15.40 8.32 -9.14
C TYR A 122 -14.77 9.36 -8.19
N SER A 123 -13.99 10.31 -8.72
CA SER A 123 -13.42 11.40 -7.92
C SER A 123 -14.49 12.25 -7.26
N LYS A 124 -15.59 12.56 -7.97
CA LYS A 124 -16.73 13.30 -7.42
C LYS A 124 -17.44 12.51 -6.32
N GLU A 125 -17.61 11.21 -6.50
CA GLU A 125 -18.20 10.32 -5.49
C GLU A 125 -17.33 10.28 -4.22
N LYS A 126 -16.00 10.13 -4.36
CA LYS A 126 -15.08 10.17 -3.23
C LYS A 126 -15.03 11.53 -2.53
N LYS A 127 -15.18 12.64 -3.26
CA LYS A 127 -15.33 13.95 -2.64
C LYS A 127 -16.56 14.01 -1.74
N LYS A 128 -17.70 13.51 -2.20
CA LYS A 128 -18.93 13.43 -1.39
C LYS A 128 -18.76 12.50 -0.19
N GLU A 129 -18.19 11.31 -0.40
CA GLU A 129 -17.94 10.31 0.65
C GLU A 129 -17.07 10.85 1.80
N TYR A 130 -16.10 11.71 1.47
CA TYR A 130 -15.20 12.34 2.45
C TYR A 130 -15.55 13.80 2.78
N GLU A 131 -16.73 14.26 2.38
CA GLU A 131 -17.27 15.60 2.71
C GLU A 131 -16.36 16.76 2.24
N PHE A 132 -15.74 16.61 1.07
CA PHE A 132 -15.05 17.69 0.39
C PHE A 132 -16.04 18.45 -0.50
N GLU A 133 -16.31 19.71 -0.15
CA GLU A 133 -17.19 20.65 -0.88
C GLU A 133 -16.66 21.01 -2.29
#